data_AF-A0A7D6H113-F1
#
_entry.id   AF-A0A7D6H113-F1
#
_cell.length_a   1.000
_cell.length_b   1.000
_cell.length_c   1.000
_cell.angle_alpha   90.00
_cell.angle_beta   90.00
_cell.angle_gamma   90.00
#
_symmetry.space_group_name_H-M   'P 1'
#
loop_
_entity.id
_entity.type
_entity.pdbx_description
1 polymer ?
#
loop_
_entity_poly.entity_id
_entity_poly.type
_entity_poly.pdbx_seq_one_letter_code
_entity_poly.pdbx_strand_id
1 'polypeptide(L)'
;MDGPDADDRNRDRPGDRDPPSRPERGPQSGTGDRGGTAGSRPRAERDDAVTIEDDGIVRWFLETDDRAGTAIRDVATIIGIIAAVSILLFGISGTWPPLVAVESGSMEPHFERGDLVFVADEERFAGDGAVAGTGIVTFQSARDSGYEQFGSPGDVIIFVPNGNSTQTPTIHRAQFRVERGERWVETKADPAFLNGATCHDIASCPAPHDGFITKGDANPAYDQLAGSGAKTTVVSPEWVTGKAMVRVPWVGQVRLAVDSIGSTVGSGPIVVATIGITIALVWLGAAAGARDP
;
A
#
# COMPACT_ATOMS: atom_id res chain seq x y z
N MET A 1 -14.55 -77.72 -3.82
CA MET A 1 -13.65 -76.56 -3.89
C MET A 1 -14.40 -75.34 -3.37
N ASP A 2 -14.85 -75.29 -2.12
CA ASP A 2 -14.16 -75.45 -0.82
C ASP A 2 -13.49 -74.14 -0.38
N GLY A 3 -14.00 -73.57 0.72
CA GLY A 3 -13.21 -72.76 1.65
C GLY A 3 -12.53 -73.66 2.69
N PRO A 4 -12.38 -73.27 3.97
CA PRO A 4 -12.98 -72.10 4.64
C PRO A 4 -11.98 -71.36 5.60
N ASP A 5 -12.51 -70.50 6.49
CA ASP A 5 -12.26 -70.36 7.95
C ASP A 5 -10.88 -70.67 8.59
N ALA A 6 -10.49 -70.14 9.77
CA ALA A 6 -10.90 -69.00 10.61
C ALA A 6 -9.84 -68.83 11.76
N ASP A 7 -10.27 -68.52 12.99
CA ASP A 7 -9.53 -68.47 14.28
C ASP A 7 -8.39 -67.43 14.38
N ASP A 8 -8.30 -66.51 15.36
CA ASP A 8 -8.93 -66.27 16.68
C ASP A 8 -8.56 -67.21 17.84
N ARG A 9 -8.00 -66.60 18.90
CA ARG A 9 -7.80 -67.08 20.29
C ARG A 9 -7.12 -68.45 20.57
N ASN A 10 -6.03 -68.39 21.35
CA ASN A 10 -5.88 -69.29 22.51
C ASN A 10 -5.16 -68.60 23.70
N ARG A 11 -5.16 -69.22 24.89
CA ARG A 11 -4.66 -68.71 26.18
C ARG A 11 -3.64 -69.66 26.86
N ASP A 12 -3.14 -69.18 28.00
CA ASP A 12 -2.80 -69.92 29.24
C ASP A 12 -1.37 -70.47 29.51
N ARG A 13 -0.68 -69.73 30.41
CA ARG A 13 0.15 -70.20 31.58
C ARG A 13 1.50 -70.93 31.35
N PRO A 14 2.39 -71.06 32.39
CA PRO A 14 2.47 -70.43 33.73
C PRO A 14 3.79 -69.62 33.95
N GLY A 15 4.14 -69.02 35.12
CA GLY A 15 3.37 -68.74 36.34
C GLY A 15 4.07 -68.97 37.70
N ASP A 16 5.10 -68.18 38.06
CA ASP A 16 5.85 -68.20 39.36
C ASP A 16 6.19 -66.75 39.82
N ARG A 17 6.37 -66.36 41.10
CA ARG A 17 5.86 -66.87 42.41
C ARG A 17 6.12 -65.83 43.55
N ASP A 18 5.07 -65.11 43.98
CA ASP A 18 4.76 -64.37 45.24
C ASP A 18 5.77 -63.55 46.13
N PRO A 19 5.26 -62.53 46.91
CA PRO A 19 6.02 -61.69 47.86
C PRO A 19 5.82 -62.15 49.35
N PRO A 20 5.62 -61.36 50.46
CA PRO A 20 5.24 -59.95 50.71
C PRO A 20 6.34 -59.13 51.47
N SER A 21 6.11 -57.89 51.95
CA SER A 21 5.61 -57.61 53.33
C SER A 21 5.25 -56.13 53.57
N ARG A 22 4.23 -55.87 54.40
CA ARG A 22 3.78 -54.55 54.94
C ARG A 22 3.86 -54.60 56.48
N PRO A 23 4.08 -53.48 57.20
CA PRO A 23 2.95 -52.67 57.74
C PRO A 23 3.25 -51.14 57.69
N GLU A 24 2.30 -50.21 57.54
CA GLU A 24 1.16 -49.87 58.42
C GLU A 24 1.50 -49.36 59.84
N ARG A 25 1.53 -48.02 60.00
CA ARG A 25 0.87 -47.31 61.12
C ARG A 25 0.68 -45.81 60.86
N GLY A 26 -0.44 -45.25 61.32
CA GLY A 26 -0.58 -43.82 61.64
C GLY A 26 -0.06 -43.52 63.07
N PRO A 27 -0.39 -42.36 63.70
CA PRO A 27 -1.78 -41.94 63.84
C PRO A 27 -2.09 -40.42 63.83
N GLN A 28 -3.38 -40.13 63.64
CA GLN A 28 -4.25 -39.13 64.30
C GLN A 28 -3.76 -37.70 64.64
N SER A 29 -4.64 -36.75 64.31
CA SER A 29 -4.71 -35.39 64.82
C SER A 29 -4.96 -35.31 66.33
N GLY A 30 -4.37 -34.32 67.00
CA GLY A 30 -4.74 -33.90 68.36
C GLY A 30 -4.71 -32.39 68.51
N THR A 31 -5.76 -31.80 69.08
CA THR A 31 -5.84 -30.37 69.42
C THR A 31 -5.31 -30.12 70.82
N GLY A 32 -4.59 -29.01 71.01
CA GLY A 32 -4.02 -28.58 72.30
C GLY A 32 -3.70 -27.10 72.32
N ASP A 33 -3.86 -26.46 73.47
CA ASP A 33 -3.88 -25.00 73.67
C ASP A 33 -2.68 -24.50 74.51
N ARG A 34 -2.32 -23.22 74.36
CA ARG A 34 -1.42 -22.37 75.19
C ARG A 34 0.09 -22.55 75.09
N GLY A 35 0.79 -21.41 75.22
CA GLY A 35 2.21 -21.32 75.56
C GLY A 35 3.05 -20.51 74.57
N GLY A 36 3.05 -19.18 74.68
CA GLY A 36 3.82 -18.30 73.79
C GLY A 36 5.04 -17.64 74.45
N THR A 37 6.02 -17.25 73.63
CA THR A 37 7.00 -16.20 73.93
C THR A 37 7.53 -15.60 72.62
N ALA A 38 7.90 -14.32 72.63
CA ALA A 38 8.37 -13.60 71.45
C ALA A 38 9.87 -13.82 71.17
N GLY A 39 10.27 -13.73 69.90
CA GLY A 39 11.66 -13.91 69.46
C GLY A 39 11.94 -13.23 68.11
N SER A 40 12.12 -11.91 68.12
CA SER A 40 12.25 -11.09 66.92
C SER A 40 13.45 -11.44 66.04
N ARG A 41 13.24 -11.47 64.72
CA ARG A 41 14.30 -11.38 63.70
C ARG A 41 13.81 -10.50 62.55
N PRO A 42 14.38 -9.30 62.32
CA PRO A 42 14.12 -8.57 61.08
C PRO A 42 14.81 -9.33 59.94
N ARG A 43 14.04 -9.76 58.94
CA ARG A 43 14.61 -10.19 57.65
C ARG A 43 14.58 -8.97 56.73
N ALA A 44 15.72 -8.65 56.12
CA ALA A 44 15.84 -7.47 55.28
C ALA A 44 14.82 -7.52 54.14
N GLU A 45 13.96 -6.50 54.09
CA GLU A 45 13.22 -6.14 52.90
C GLU A 45 14.27 -5.69 51.86
N ARG A 46 14.38 -6.42 50.77
CA ARG A 46 15.23 -6.03 49.63
C ARG A 46 14.33 -5.33 48.64
N ASP A 47 14.69 -4.09 48.29
CA ASP A 47 14.15 -3.40 47.13
C ASP A 47 14.52 -4.15 45.85
N ASP A 48 13.64 -5.06 45.43
CA ASP A 48 13.50 -5.45 44.02
C ASP A 48 12.27 -4.69 43.48
N ALA A 49 12.38 -3.36 43.46
CA ALA A 49 11.38 -2.46 42.90
C ALA A 49 11.44 -2.54 41.37
N VAL A 50 10.85 -3.61 40.82
CA VAL A 50 10.81 -3.87 39.38
C VAL A 50 10.15 -2.68 38.68
N THR A 51 10.89 -2.00 37.80
CA THR A 51 10.47 -0.73 37.22
C THR A 51 9.28 -0.89 36.28
N ILE A 52 8.37 0.09 36.37
CA ILE A 52 7.06 0.13 35.73
C ILE A 52 7.11 0.04 34.20
N GLU A 53 6.18 -0.76 33.68
CA GLU A 53 5.54 -0.75 32.35
C GLU A 53 6.30 -0.08 31.17
N ASP A 54 7.18 -0.85 30.50
CA ASP A 54 7.51 -0.62 29.08
C ASP A 54 7.60 -1.96 28.30
N ASP A 55 8.31 -2.96 28.84
CA ASP A 55 8.40 -4.32 28.27
C ASP A 55 7.04 -5.04 28.21
N GLY A 56 6.06 -4.62 29.03
CA GLY A 56 4.80 -5.33 29.26
C GLY A 56 3.95 -5.52 28.01
N ILE A 57 3.78 -4.47 27.19
CA ILE A 57 2.94 -4.54 25.98
C ILE A 57 3.64 -5.36 24.90
N VAL A 58 4.94 -5.11 24.66
CA VAL A 58 5.72 -5.82 23.64
C VAL A 58 5.85 -7.30 23.97
N ARG A 59 6.05 -7.64 25.25
CA ARG A 59 6.19 -9.03 25.69
C ARG A 59 4.86 -9.78 25.74
N TRP A 60 3.78 -9.15 26.22
CA TRP A 60 2.42 -9.70 26.10
C TRP A 60 2.06 -9.98 24.63
N PHE A 61 2.40 -9.04 23.74
CA PHE A 61 2.20 -9.17 22.30
C PHE A 61 3.02 -10.32 21.67
N LEU A 62 4.13 -10.74 22.28
CA LEU A 62 5.00 -11.82 21.78
C LEU A 62 4.73 -13.20 22.43
N GLU A 63 4.28 -13.26 23.68
CA GLU A 63 4.16 -14.52 24.45
C GLU A 63 2.70 -15.00 24.69
N THR A 64 1.67 -14.24 24.28
CA THR A 64 0.27 -14.67 24.44
C THR A 64 -0.12 -15.78 23.45
N ASP A 65 -0.31 -17.00 23.95
CA ASP A 65 -0.82 -18.19 23.22
C ASP A 65 -2.36 -18.25 23.11
N ASP A 66 -3.09 -17.31 23.73
CA ASP A 66 -4.54 -17.22 23.60
C ASP A 66 -4.95 -16.86 22.17
N ARG A 67 -5.95 -17.57 21.63
CA ARG A 67 -6.41 -17.48 20.23
C ARG A 67 -6.79 -16.05 19.79
N ALA A 68 -7.23 -15.21 20.74
CA ALA A 68 -7.51 -13.80 20.52
C ALA A 68 -6.23 -12.93 20.48
N GLY A 69 -5.23 -13.24 21.32
CA GLY A 69 -3.93 -12.58 21.32
C GLY A 69 -3.15 -12.83 20.02
N THR A 70 -3.18 -14.06 19.50
CA THR A 70 -2.62 -14.39 18.17
C THR A 70 -3.32 -13.59 17.07
N ALA A 71 -4.65 -13.55 17.06
CA ALA A 71 -5.40 -12.79 16.04
C ALA A 71 -5.10 -11.27 16.09
N ILE A 72 -4.95 -10.70 17.29
CA ILE A 72 -4.53 -9.30 17.47
C ILE A 72 -3.09 -9.10 16.98
N ARG A 73 -2.18 -10.04 17.28
CA ARG A 73 -0.79 -10.02 16.80
C ARG A 73 -0.70 -10.01 15.29
N ASP A 74 -1.43 -10.90 14.62
CA ASP A 74 -1.40 -11.03 13.17
C ASP A 74 -1.95 -9.78 12.48
N VAL A 75 -3.09 -9.26 12.95
CA VAL A 75 -3.69 -8.01 12.44
C VAL A 75 -2.76 -6.81 12.65
N ALA A 76 -2.19 -6.64 13.85
CA ALA A 76 -1.25 -5.55 14.13
C ALA A 76 0.05 -5.68 13.33
N THR A 77 0.54 -6.90 13.08
CA THR A 77 1.71 -7.16 12.25
C THR A 77 1.46 -6.78 10.78
N ILE A 78 0.29 -7.14 10.24
CA ILE A 78 -0.13 -6.74 8.89
C ILE A 78 -0.23 -5.21 8.78
N ILE A 79 -0.86 -4.54 9.76
CA ILE A 79 -0.96 -3.07 9.80
C ILE A 79 0.45 -2.44 9.89
N GLY A 80 1.33 -2.98 10.73
CA GLY A 80 2.71 -2.51 10.88
C GLY A 80 3.53 -2.64 9.59
N ILE A 81 3.40 -3.76 8.86
CA ILE A 81 4.04 -3.97 7.57
C ILE A 81 3.50 -2.98 6.52
N ILE A 82 2.17 -2.80 6.43
CA ILE A 82 1.55 -1.84 5.51
C ILE A 82 2.01 -0.41 5.83
N ALA A 83 2.06 -0.03 7.11
CA ALA A 83 2.54 1.28 7.55
C ALA A 83 4.03 1.49 7.22
N ALA A 84 4.89 0.50 7.50
CA ALA A 84 6.32 0.56 7.18
C ALA A 84 6.58 0.70 5.68
N VAL A 85 5.88 -0.09 4.84
CA VAL A 85 5.97 0.02 3.38
C VAL A 85 5.43 1.37 2.88
N SER A 86 4.32 1.85 3.45
CA SER A 86 3.74 3.16 3.09
C SER A 86 4.68 4.31 3.43
N ILE A 87 5.29 4.30 4.61
CA ILE A 87 6.27 5.31 5.05
C ILE A 87 7.54 5.25 4.20
N LEU A 88 8.03 4.04 3.87
CA LEU A 88 9.20 3.86 2.99
C LEU A 88 8.92 4.41 1.59
N LEU A 89 7.80 4.03 0.98
CA LEU A 89 7.42 4.53 -0.35
C LEU A 89 7.22 6.03 -0.34
N PHE A 90 6.47 6.59 0.63
CA PHE A 90 6.26 8.04 0.75
C PHE A 90 7.55 8.82 1.01
N GLY A 91 8.48 8.28 1.79
CA GLY A 91 9.79 8.90 2.03
C GLY A 91 10.62 9.03 0.74
N ILE A 92 10.56 8.01 -0.12
CA ILE A 92 11.25 7.98 -1.42
C ILE A 92 10.50 8.83 -2.47
N SER A 93 9.18 8.68 -2.58
CA SER A 93 8.37 9.36 -3.59
C SER A 93 8.11 10.82 -3.27
N GLY A 94 7.92 11.20 -2.01
CA GLY A 94 7.34 12.50 -1.61
C GLY A 94 5.83 12.64 -1.88
N THR A 95 5.23 11.76 -2.68
CA THR A 95 3.83 11.81 -3.13
C THR A 95 3.02 10.62 -2.60
N TRP A 96 1.72 10.84 -2.45
CA TRP A 96 0.74 9.82 -2.09
C TRP A 96 -0.51 9.92 -2.99
N PRO A 97 -0.93 8.84 -3.67
CA PRO A 97 -0.32 7.50 -3.69
C PRO A 97 0.97 7.45 -4.53
N PRO A 98 1.99 6.68 -4.12
CA PRO A 98 3.27 6.54 -4.83
C PRO A 98 3.19 5.65 -6.08
N LEU A 99 2.05 4.99 -6.32
CA LEU A 99 1.84 4.01 -7.38
C LEU A 99 0.47 4.24 -8.04
N VAL A 100 0.46 4.51 -9.35
CA VAL A 100 -0.74 4.72 -10.17
C VAL A 100 -0.85 3.65 -11.27
N ALA A 101 -2.08 3.32 -11.67
CA ALA A 101 -2.32 2.39 -12.79
C ALA A 101 -2.72 3.18 -14.04
N VAL A 102 -2.31 2.69 -15.22
CA VAL A 102 -2.62 3.35 -16.50
C VAL A 102 -3.95 2.85 -17.06
N GLU A 103 -4.96 3.70 -17.08
CA GLU A 103 -6.33 3.36 -17.53
C GLU A 103 -6.56 3.54 -19.04
N SER A 104 -5.75 4.40 -19.68
CA SER A 104 -5.95 4.82 -21.08
C SER A 104 -4.69 4.64 -21.93
N GLY A 105 -4.89 4.45 -23.24
CA GLY A 105 -3.81 4.29 -24.22
C GLY A 105 -3.22 5.60 -24.75
N SER A 106 -3.50 6.75 -24.12
CA SER A 106 -3.02 8.07 -24.60
C SER A 106 -1.49 8.21 -24.56
N MET A 107 -0.80 7.30 -23.89
CA MET A 107 0.65 7.25 -23.70
C MET A 107 1.32 6.04 -24.37
N GLU A 108 0.61 5.30 -25.22
CA GLU A 108 1.20 4.22 -26.02
C GLU A 108 2.25 4.78 -27.01
N PRO A 109 3.37 4.07 -27.29
CA PRO A 109 3.75 2.76 -26.76
C PRO A 109 4.54 2.82 -25.43
N HIS A 110 4.78 4.00 -24.87
CA HIS A 110 5.61 4.17 -23.67
C HIS A 110 4.92 3.66 -22.40
N PHE A 111 3.60 3.73 -22.35
CA PHE A 111 2.75 3.11 -21.32
C PHE A 111 1.54 2.42 -21.95
N GLU A 112 1.24 1.20 -21.50
CA GLU A 112 0.11 0.39 -21.95
C GLU A 112 -0.98 0.38 -20.87
N ARG A 113 -2.24 0.14 -21.27
CA ARG A 113 -3.35 0.00 -20.31
C ARG A 113 -3.11 -1.19 -19.37
N GLY A 114 -3.13 -0.91 -18.07
CA GLY A 114 -2.86 -1.90 -17.03
C GLY A 114 -1.38 -1.99 -16.62
N ASP A 115 -0.53 -1.06 -17.05
CA ASP A 115 0.78 -0.86 -16.43
C ASP A 115 0.65 -0.18 -15.06
N LEU A 116 1.60 -0.48 -14.17
CA LEU A 116 1.75 0.21 -12.89
C LEU A 116 2.93 1.17 -12.98
N VAL A 117 2.77 2.40 -12.48
CA VAL A 117 3.75 3.47 -12.58
C VAL A 117 4.10 3.96 -11.19
N PHE A 118 5.39 3.93 -10.84
CA PHE A 118 5.90 4.61 -9.66
C PHE A 118 6.01 6.11 -9.94
N VAL A 119 5.42 6.90 -9.06
CA VAL A 119 5.36 8.37 -9.14
C VAL A 119 6.21 8.95 -8.02
N ALA A 120 6.97 9.98 -8.33
CA ALA A 120 7.65 10.82 -7.35
C ALA A 120 7.15 12.28 -7.46
N ASP A 121 7.43 13.05 -6.43
CA ASP A 121 7.32 14.50 -6.34
C ASP A 121 8.18 15.17 -7.42
N GLU A 122 7.76 16.32 -7.94
CA GLU A 122 8.40 16.96 -9.10
C GLU A 122 9.78 17.54 -8.81
N GLU A 123 10.02 18.02 -7.58
CA GLU A 123 11.36 18.44 -7.12
C GLU A 123 12.31 17.24 -6.91
N ARG A 124 11.78 16.03 -6.70
CA ARG A 124 12.59 14.82 -6.54
C ARG A 124 13.04 14.29 -7.90
N PHE A 125 14.32 13.97 -7.99
CA PHE A 125 14.93 13.45 -9.22
C PHE A 125 14.70 14.37 -10.43
N ALA A 126 14.84 15.69 -10.21
CA ALA A 126 14.90 16.67 -11.28
C ALA A 126 16.06 16.35 -12.25
N GLY A 127 15.77 16.34 -13.55
CA GLY A 127 16.76 16.06 -14.59
C GLY A 127 17.48 17.33 -15.09
N ASP A 128 18.61 17.14 -15.76
CA ASP A 128 19.33 18.24 -16.40
C ASP A 128 18.46 18.89 -17.50
N GLY A 129 18.30 20.22 -17.42
CA GLY A 129 17.34 20.96 -18.26
C GLY A 129 15.92 21.05 -17.69
N ALA A 130 15.71 20.72 -16.42
CA ALA A 130 14.47 21.00 -15.70
C ALA A 130 14.15 22.50 -15.67
N VAL A 131 12.86 22.84 -15.74
CA VAL A 131 12.39 24.22 -15.62
C VAL A 131 12.62 24.73 -14.20
N ALA A 132 13.17 25.94 -14.10
CA ALA A 132 13.55 26.56 -12.84
C ALA A 132 12.35 26.68 -11.88
N GLY A 133 12.50 26.11 -10.69
CA GLY A 133 11.45 26.11 -9.66
C GLY A 133 10.32 25.09 -9.83
N THR A 134 10.45 24.09 -10.73
CA THR A 134 9.45 23.01 -10.84
C THR A 134 10.02 21.59 -11.01
N GLY A 135 11.33 21.40 -11.18
CA GLY A 135 11.96 20.07 -11.31
C GLY A 135 11.55 19.21 -12.53
N ILE A 136 10.72 19.75 -13.42
CA ILE A 136 10.16 19.10 -14.62
C ILE A 136 11.01 19.44 -15.84
N VAL A 137 11.57 18.44 -16.51
CA VAL A 137 12.21 18.57 -17.83
C VAL A 137 11.13 18.51 -18.91
N THR A 138 11.07 19.49 -19.80
CA THR A 138 10.09 19.49 -20.91
C THR A 138 10.65 18.78 -22.14
N PHE A 139 9.82 18.23 -23.03
CA PHE A 139 10.26 17.63 -24.30
C PHE A 139 11.13 18.58 -25.15
N GLN A 140 10.86 19.89 -25.08
CA GLN A 140 11.70 20.91 -25.70
C GLN A 140 13.07 21.01 -25.01
N SER A 141 13.14 21.31 -23.71
CA SER A 141 14.42 21.48 -22.99
C SER A 141 15.25 20.18 -22.93
N ALA A 142 14.59 19.02 -22.94
CA ALA A 142 15.19 17.71 -23.00
C ALA A 142 15.94 17.41 -24.31
N ARG A 143 15.49 17.98 -25.44
CA ARG A 143 16.21 17.85 -26.72
C ARG A 143 17.54 18.60 -26.70
N ASP A 144 17.63 19.67 -25.92
CA ASP A 144 18.85 20.48 -25.76
C ASP A 144 19.80 19.88 -24.70
N SER A 145 19.28 19.24 -23.64
CA SER A 145 20.09 18.59 -22.60
C SER A 145 20.44 17.11 -22.88
N GLY A 146 19.72 16.44 -23.78
CA GLY A 146 19.84 15.00 -24.03
C GLY A 146 19.13 14.13 -22.97
N TYR A 147 18.26 14.70 -22.14
CA TYR A 147 17.51 13.98 -21.11
C TYR A 147 16.35 13.16 -21.71
N GLU A 148 16.29 11.85 -21.44
CA GLU A 148 15.20 10.99 -21.90
C GLU A 148 14.47 10.28 -20.75
N GLN A 149 13.14 10.17 -20.90
CA GLN A 149 12.27 9.44 -20.01
C GLN A 149 11.37 8.49 -20.81
N PHE A 150 11.41 7.20 -20.45
CA PHE A 150 10.68 6.10 -21.11
C PHE A 150 11.03 5.90 -22.61
N GLY A 151 12.22 6.32 -23.04
CA GLY A 151 12.66 6.21 -24.44
C GLY A 151 12.20 7.35 -25.34
N SER A 152 11.87 8.50 -24.75
CA SER A 152 11.62 9.76 -25.46
C SER A 152 12.05 10.96 -24.61
N PRO A 153 12.38 12.12 -25.21
CA PRO A 153 12.81 13.30 -24.45
C PRO A 153 11.79 13.77 -23.39
N GLY A 154 12.28 14.25 -22.26
CA GLY A 154 11.49 14.99 -21.26
C GLY A 154 10.53 14.17 -20.40
N ASP A 155 10.01 14.80 -19.35
CA ASP A 155 9.26 14.18 -18.27
C ASP A 155 7.79 13.90 -18.61
N VAL A 156 7.29 12.78 -18.09
CA VAL A 156 5.87 12.42 -18.05
C VAL A 156 5.30 12.78 -16.68
N ILE A 157 4.35 13.71 -16.66
CA ILE A 157 3.76 14.29 -15.45
C ILE A 157 2.32 13.82 -15.24
N ILE A 158 1.93 13.68 -13.98
CA ILE A 158 0.56 13.40 -13.55
C ILE A 158 -0.02 14.71 -13.02
N PHE A 159 -1.15 15.16 -13.56
CA PHE A 159 -1.77 16.43 -13.18
C PHE A 159 -3.30 16.36 -13.10
N VAL A 160 -3.90 17.28 -12.36
CA VAL A 160 -5.35 17.46 -12.24
C VAL A 160 -5.84 18.45 -13.31
N PRO A 161 -6.65 18.05 -14.31
CA PRO A 161 -7.10 18.94 -15.37
C PRO A 161 -7.87 20.16 -14.80
N ASN A 162 -7.48 21.36 -15.25
CA ASN A 162 -8.00 22.66 -14.76
C ASN A 162 -7.95 22.86 -13.22
N GLY A 163 -7.11 22.11 -12.49
CA GLY A 163 -7.06 22.11 -11.02
C GLY A 163 -8.33 21.58 -10.33
N ASN A 164 -9.29 21.02 -11.08
CA ASN A 164 -10.54 20.53 -10.53
C ASN A 164 -10.41 19.08 -10.03
N SER A 165 -10.38 18.89 -8.71
CA SER A 165 -10.25 17.58 -8.05
C SER A 165 -11.42 16.61 -8.27
N THR A 166 -12.52 17.02 -8.92
CA THR A 166 -13.56 16.10 -9.38
C THR A 166 -13.26 15.47 -10.75
N GLN A 167 -12.16 15.84 -11.41
CA GLN A 167 -11.71 15.23 -12.66
C GLN A 167 -10.62 14.19 -12.40
N THR A 168 -10.62 13.10 -13.18
CA THR A 168 -9.57 12.07 -13.11
C THR A 168 -8.19 12.69 -13.41
N PRO A 169 -7.17 12.50 -12.55
CA PRO A 169 -5.81 12.92 -12.85
C PRO A 169 -5.32 12.28 -14.16
N THR A 170 -4.63 13.06 -14.99
CA THR A 170 -4.16 12.62 -16.30
C THR A 170 -2.63 12.54 -16.32
N ILE A 171 -2.10 11.46 -16.91
CA ILE A 171 -0.66 11.22 -17.07
C ILE A 171 -0.25 11.48 -18.52
N HIS A 172 0.46 12.58 -18.79
CA HIS A 172 0.91 12.96 -20.14
C HIS A 172 2.30 13.62 -20.12
N ARG A 173 2.96 13.74 -21.28
CA ARG A 173 4.29 14.34 -21.40
C ARG A 173 4.21 15.87 -21.40
N ALA A 174 5.10 16.51 -20.62
CA ALA A 174 5.26 17.96 -20.60
C ALA A 174 6.02 18.40 -21.87
N GLN A 175 5.35 19.11 -22.79
CA GLN A 175 5.93 19.41 -24.10
C GLN A 175 6.85 20.64 -24.04
N PHE A 176 6.36 21.75 -23.50
CA PHE A 176 7.12 22.98 -23.28
C PHE A 176 6.46 23.87 -22.21
N ARG A 177 7.25 24.79 -21.66
CA ARG A 177 6.80 25.82 -20.70
C ARG A 177 6.26 27.05 -21.43
N VAL A 178 5.19 27.64 -20.92
CA VAL A 178 4.62 28.92 -21.40
C VAL A 178 4.48 29.93 -20.27
N GLU A 179 4.56 31.20 -20.62
CA GLU A 179 4.38 32.35 -19.72
C GLU A 179 3.03 33.04 -19.95
N ARG A 180 2.48 33.69 -18.91
CA ARG A 180 1.20 34.40 -18.98
C ARG A 180 1.19 35.47 -20.07
N GLY A 181 0.22 35.39 -20.97
CA GLY A 181 0.10 36.25 -22.14
C GLY A 181 0.87 35.76 -23.37
N GLU A 182 1.59 34.64 -23.29
CA GLU A 182 2.28 34.08 -24.45
C GLU A 182 1.29 33.50 -25.47
N ARG A 183 1.43 33.92 -26.74
CA ARG A 183 0.74 33.31 -27.89
C ARG A 183 1.45 32.01 -28.31
N TRP A 184 1.46 31.04 -27.40
CA TRP A 184 2.27 29.81 -27.48
C TRP A 184 2.04 28.97 -28.75
N VAL A 185 0.85 29.07 -29.33
CA VAL A 185 0.46 28.47 -30.61
C VAL A 185 1.31 28.99 -31.79
N GLU A 186 1.84 30.21 -31.69
CA GLU A 186 2.64 30.87 -32.72
C GLU A 186 4.15 30.90 -32.40
N THR A 187 4.53 30.69 -31.13
CA THR A 187 5.92 30.79 -30.66
C THR A 187 6.60 29.45 -30.41
N LYS A 188 5.85 28.41 -30.01
CA LYS A 188 6.41 27.13 -29.51
C LYS A 188 5.69 25.86 -30.00
N ALA A 189 4.41 25.94 -30.36
CA ALA A 189 3.64 24.77 -30.76
C ALA A 189 4.11 24.19 -32.11
N ASP A 190 4.15 22.85 -32.19
CA ASP A 190 4.28 22.11 -33.44
C ASP A 190 2.93 22.15 -34.19
N PRO A 191 2.87 22.68 -35.43
CA PRO A 191 1.64 22.72 -36.22
C PRO A 191 0.97 21.36 -36.44
N ALA A 192 1.74 20.26 -36.41
CA ALA A 192 1.20 18.91 -36.54
C ALA A 192 0.22 18.54 -35.41
N PHE A 193 0.38 19.12 -34.23
CA PHE A 193 -0.43 18.83 -33.04
C PHE A 193 -1.51 19.90 -32.75
N LEU A 194 -1.75 20.81 -33.70
CA LEU A 194 -2.77 21.86 -33.62
C LEU A 194 -4.09 21.52 -34.33
N ASN A 195 -4.19 20.43 -35.10
CA ASN A 195 -5.37 20.12 -35.94
C ASN A 195 -5.83 21.29 -36.86
N GLY A 196 -4.94 22.23 -37.19
CA GLY A 196 -5.26 23.45 -37.94
C GLY A 196 -5.84 24.61 -37.13
N ALA A 197 -5.98 24.49 -35.82
CA ALA A 197 -6.45 25.56 -34.93
C ALA A 197 -5.39 26.65 -34.73
N THR A 198 -5.83 27.90 -34.62
CA THR A 198 -4.99 29.07 -34.32
C THR A 198 -5.10 29.48 -32.85
N CYS A 199 -4.29 30.46 -32.42
CA CYS A 199 -4.43 31.03 -31.08
C CYS A 199 -5.82 31.64 -30.82
N HIS A 200 -6.57 32.02 -31.87
CA HIS A 200 -7.92 32.56 -31.72
C HIS A 200 -9.00 31.48 -31.50
N ASP A 201 -8.70 30.21 -31.79
CA ASP A 201 -9.62 29.09 -31.66
C ASP A 201 -9.44 28.33 -30.32
N ILE A 202 -8.35 28.62 -29.60
CA ILE A 202 -7.93 27.88 -28.41
C ILE A 202 -8.09 28.79 -27.17
N ALA A 203 -9.03 28.44 -26.29
CA ALA A 203 -9.39 29.25 -25.12
C ALA A 203 -8.25 29.48 -24.10
N SER A 204 -7.16 28.72 -24.21
CA SER A 204 -5.94 28.85 -23.41
C SER A 204 -4.79 29.54 -24.17
N CYS A 205 -5.08 30.20 -25.30
CA CYS A 205 -4.17 31.05 -26.04
C CYS A 205 -4.77 32.47 -26.20
N PRO A 206 -4.05 33.56 -25.83
CA PRO A 206 -2.78 33.57 -25.11
C PRO A 206 -2.87 32.87 -23.74
N ALA A 207 -1.74 32.38 -23.23
CA ALA A 207 -1.71 31.61 -21.98
C ALA A 207 -2.30 32.41 -20.79
N PRO A 208 -3.32 31.91 -20.08
CA PRO A 208 -3.98 32.67 -19.00
C PRO A 208 -3.14 32.80 -17.73
N HIS A 209 -2.16 31.91 -17.55
CA HIS A 209 -1.15 31.92 -16.49
C HIS A 209 0.09 31.17 -16.98
N ASP A 210 1.15 31.20 -16.18
CA ASP A 210 2.39 30.48 -16.45
C ASP A 210 2.16 28.98 -16.22
N GLY A 211 2.56 28.11 -17.16
CA GLY A 211 2.28 26.68 -17.05
C GLY A 211 2.91 25.85 -18.15
N PHE A 212 2.50 24.59 -18.27
CA PHE A 212 2.98 23.64 -19.27
C PHE A 212 1.91 23.39 -20.34
N ILE A 213 2.35 23.25 -21.59
CA ILE A 213 1.56 22.61 -22.63
C ILE A 213 1.86 21.12 -22.58
N THR A 214 0.82 20.29 -22.62
CA THR A 214 0.89 18.85 -22.39
C THR A 214 0.27 18.08 -23.54
N LYS A 215 0.76 16.86 -23.75
CA LYS A 215 0.26 15.96 -24.79
C LYS A 215 0.54 14.52 -24.40
N GLY A 216 -0.46 13.65 -24.51
CA GLY A 216 -0.27 12.20 -24.49
C GLY A 216 0.50 11.74 -25.73
N ASP A 217 1.48 10.87 -25.56
CA ASP A 217 2.39 10.47 -26.64
C ASP A 217 1.63 9.92 -27.87
N ALA A 218 0.57 9.12 -27.65
CA ALA A 218 -0.31 8.60 -28.70
C ALA A 218 -1.39 9.58 -29.20
N ASN A 219 -1.66 10.68 -28.47
CA ASN A 219 -2.70 11.64 -28.86
C ASN A 219 -2.33 12.37 -30.17
N PRO A 220 -3.29 12.72 -31.04
CA PRO A 220 -3.01 13.45 -32.28
C PRO A 220 -2.71 14.95 -32.06
N ALA A 221 -3.08 15.50 -30.91
CA ALA A 221 -2.97 16.94 -30.62
C ALA A 221 -2.67 17.19 -29.13
N TYR A 222 -2.36 18.45 -28.77
CA TYR A 222 -2.18 18.87 -27.37
C TYR A 222 -3.47 18.75 -26.55
N ASP A 223 -3.33 18.65 -25.22
CA ASP A 223 -4.46 18.59 -24.27
C ASP A 223 -5.25 19.90 -24.16
N GLN A 224 -4.64 20.99 -24.63
CA GLN A 224 -5.19 22.34 -24.62
C GLN A 224 -6.21 22.61 -25.75
N LEU A 225 -6.40 21.68 -26.68
CA LEU A 225 -7.35 21.81 -27.78
C LEU A 225 -8.72 21.24 -27.43
N ALA A 226 -9.77 21.94 -27.86
CA ALA A 226 -11.15 21.50 -27.67
C ALA A 226 -11.38 20.11 -28.29
N GLY A 227 -11.83 19.15 -27.46
CA GLY A 227 -12.06 17.77 -27.87
C GLY A 227 -10.82 16.85 -27.86
N SER A 228 -9.62 17.39 -27.64
CA SER A 228 -8.37 16.64 -27.58
C SER A 228 -7.97 16.29 -26.14
N GLY A 229 -7.32 15.14 -25.98
CA GLY A 229 -6.56 14.75 -24.77
C GLY A 229 -7.27 15.02 -23.44
N ALA A 230 -6.55 15.66 -22.51
CA ALA A 230 -7.01 15.95 -21.14
C ALA A 230 -8.04 17.09 -21.02
N LYS A 231 -8.37 17.81 -22.11
CA LYS A 231 -9.33 18.94 -22.15
C LYS A 231 -9.08 19.98 -21.04
N THR A 232 -7.82 20.36 -20.89
CA THR A 232 -7.32 21.27 -19.84
C THR A 232 -6.88 22.60 -20.44
N THR A 233 -6.89 23.67 -19.65
CA THR A 233 -6.09 24.87 -19.97
C THR A 233 -4.59 24.56 -19.83
N VAL A 234 -3.74 25.56 -20.02
CA VAL A 234 -2.31 25.52 -19.66
C VAL A 234 -2.15 24.89 -18.27
N VAL A 235 -1.34 23.84 -18.13
CA VAL A 235 -1.22 23.09 -16.87
C VAL A 235 -0.34 23.86 -15.89
N SER A 236 -0.92 24.39 -14.83
CA SER A 236 -0.18 25.09 -13.77
C SER A 236 0.71 24.11 -12.98
N PRO A 237 1.90 24.51 -12.49
CA PRO A 237 2.74 23.65 -11.63
C PRO A 237 1.96 23.08 -10.44
N GLU A 238 1.19 23.90 -9.74
CA GLU A 238 0.42 23.51 -8.56
C GLU A 238 -0.77 22.57 -8.84
N TRP A 239 -0.96 22.13 -10.09
CA TRP A 239 -1.90 21.05 -10.46
C TRP A 239 -1.17 19.75 -10.79
N VAL A 240 0.15 19.76 -10.92
CA VAL A 240 0.97 18.55 -11.00
C VAL A 240 0.95 17.88 -9.61
N THR A 241 0.78 16.57 -9.61
CA THR A 241 0.74 15.73 -8.39
C THR A 241 1.91 14.76 -8.36
N GLY A 242 2.94 15.02 -9.17
CA GLY A 242 4.11 14.20 -9.34
C GLY A 242 4.45 13.85 -10.80
N LYS A 243 5.64 13.27 -10.94
CA LYS A 243 6.30 12.80 -12.16
C LYS A 243 6.37 11.27 -12.16
N ALA A 244 6.06 10.66 -13.31
CA ALA A 244 6.28 9.23 -13.51
C ALA A 244 7.78 8.93 -13.53
N MET A 245 8.24 7.92 -12.80
CA MET A 245 9.66 7.60 -12.64
C MET A 245 10.02 6.19 -13.11
N VAL A 246 9.17 5.19 -12.85
CA VAL A 246 9.42 3.79 -13.23
C VAL A 246 8.12 3.14 -13.71
N ARG A 247 8.18 2.43 -14.84
CA ARG A 247 7.08 1.61 -15.38
C ARG A 247 7.30 0.15 -15.01
N VAL A 248 6.28 -0.49 -14.44
CA VAL A 248 6.24 -1.93 -14.18
C VAL A 248 5.11 -2.52 -15.04
N PRO A 249 5.46 -3.19 -16.16
CA PRO A 249 4.45 -3.67 -17.09
C PRO A 249 3.45 -4.64 -16.47
N TRP A 250 2.19 -4.57 -16.92
CA TRP A 250 1.12 -5.56 -16.67
C TRP A 250 0.64 -5.72 -15.21
N VAL A 251 1.40 -5.28 -14.20
CA VAL A 251 1.04 -5.40 -12.77
C VAL A 251 -0.17 -4.53 -12.39
N GLY A 252 -0.42 -3.44 -13.11
CA GLY A 252 -1.59 -2.58 -12.89
C GLY A 252 -2.91 -3.29 -13.13
N GLN A 253 -2.96 -4.35 -13.95
CA GLN A 253 -4.14 -5.20 -14.11
C GLN A 253 -4.56 -5.88 -12.80
N VAL A 254 -3.60 -6.22 -11.92
CA VAL A 254 -3.90 -6.80 -10.59
C VAL A 254 -4.57 -5.76 -9.69
N ARG A 255 -4.14 -4.50 -9.75
CA ARG A 255 -4.80 -3.40 -9.05
C ARG A 255 -6.21 -3.16 -9.60
N LEU A 256 -6.39 -3.08 -10.93
CA LEU A 256 -7.71 -2.88 -11.54
C LEU A 256 -8.68 -4.03 -11.22
N ALA A 257 -8.18 -5.26 -11.10
CA ALA A 257 -8.96 -6.39 -10.59
C ALA A 257 -9.40 -6.16 -9.13
N VAL A 258 -8.52 -5.71 -8.24
CA VAL A 258 -8.85 -5.37 -6.84
C VAL A 258 -9.87 -4.22 -6.76
N ASP A 259 -9.66 -3.14 -7.52
CA ASP A 259 -10.54 -1.96 -7.53
C ASP A 259 -11.94 -2.28 -8.14
N SER A 260 -12.03 -3.22 -9.10
CA SER A 260 -13.31 -3.72 -9.64
C SER A 260 -14.08 -4.63 -8.66
N ILE A 261 -13.36 -5.43 -7.85
CA ILE A 261 -13.97 -6.21 -6.76
C ILE A 261 -14.50 -5.26 -5.68
N GLY A 262 -13.75 -4.21 -5.32
CA GLY A 262 -14.17 -3.20 -4.36
C GLY A 262 -15.43 -2.44 -4.78
N SER A 263 -15.52 -2.01 -6.05
CA SER A 263 -16.69 -1.27 -6.57
C SER A 263 -17.98 -2.11 -6.69
N THR A 264 -17.88 -3.44 -6.66
CA THR A 264 -19.04 -4.34 -6.52
C THR A 264 -19.62 -4.34 -5.08
N VAL A 265 -18.80 -3.98 -4.08
CA VAL A 265 -19.19 -3.87 -2.66
C VAL A 265 -19.30 -2.38 -2.29
N GLY A 266 -20.31 -1.72 -2.85
CA GLY A 266 -20.49 -0.26 -2.89
C GLY A 266 -19.94 0.52 -1.68
N SER A 267 -18.74 1.07 -1.84
CA SER A 267 -18.01 1.89 -0.86
C SER A 267 -16.91 2.68 -1.57
N GLY A 268 -16.53 3.83 -1.01
CA GLY A 268 -15.58 4.78 -1.63
C GLY A 268 -14.10 4.32 -1.65
N PRO A 269 -13.19 5.14 -2.22
CA PRO A 269 -11.82 4.77 -2.59
C PRO A 269 -10.82 4.64 -1.42
N ILE A 270 -11.25 4.08 -0.29
CA ILE A 270 -10.43 3.85 0.92
C ILE A 270 -10.00 2.37 1.03
N VAL A 271 -10.54 1.49 0.16
CA VAL A 271 -10.36 0.03 0.21
C VAL A 271 -9.08 -0.43 -0.50
N VAL A 272 -7.93 -0.11 0.09
CA VAL A 272 -6.72 -0.97 -0.01
C VAL A 272 -6.48 -1.72 1.30
N ALA A 273 -7.06 -1.25 2.42
CA ALA A 273 -6.82 -1.81 3.76
C ALA A 273 -7.75 -2.99 4.16
N THR A 274 -8.93 -3.16 3.53
CA THR A 274 -9.99 -4.00 4.13
C THR A 274 -10.06 -5.44 3.66
N ILE A 275 -9.30 -5.88 2.65
CA ILE A 275 -9.32 -7.30 2.19
C ILE A 275 -8.84 -8.26 3.30
N GLY A 276 -7.86 -7.85 4.12
CA GLY A 276 -7.49 -8.62 5.31
C GLY A 276 -8.58 -8.62 6.39
N ILE A 277 -9.32 -7.51 6.52
CA ILE A 277 -10.38 -7.33 7.51
C ILE A 277 -11.63 -8.15 7.15
N THR A 278 -12.04 -8.19 5.88
CA THR A 278 -13.20 -8.99 5.46
C THR A 278 -12.93 -10.49 5.58
N ILE A 279 -11.72 -10.95 5.26
CA ILE A 279 -11.31 -12.34 5.51
C ILE A 279 -11.34 -12.64 7.02
N ALA A 280 -10.77 -11.77 7.86
CA ALA A 280 -10.81 -11.95 9.32
C ALA A 280 -12.24 -11.99 9.88
N LEU A 281 -13.14 -11.13 9.41
CA LEU A 281 -14.55 -11.10 9.83
C LEU A 281 -15.34 -12.33 9.35
N VAL A 282 -15.06 -12.84 8.14
CA VAL A 282 -15.66 -14.10 7.66
C VAL A 282 -15.22 -15.29 8.52
N TRP A 283 -13.93 -15.36 8.89
CA TRP A 283 -13.44 -16.38 9.83
C TRP A 283 -14.04 -16.23 11.23
N LEU A 284 -14.23 -15.00 11.72
CA LEU A 284 -14.86 -14.73 13.01
C LEU A 284 -16.35 -15.15 13.02
N GLY A 285 -17.09 -14.87 11.94
CA GLY A 285 -18.48 -15.29 11.76
C GLY A 285 -18.63 -16.81 11.65
N ALA A 286 -17.75 -17.47 10.87
CA ALA A 286 -17.74 -18.93 10.75
C ALA A 286 -17.42 -19.63 12.08
N ALA A 287 -16.53 -19.04 12.90
CA ALA A 287 -16.23 -19.55 14.24
C ALA A 287 -17.38 -19.35 15.25
N ALA A 288 -18.21 -18.31 15.07
CA ALA A 288 -19.38 -18.08 15.90
C ALA A 288 -20.56 -19.00 15.55
N GLY A 289 -20.82 -19.24 14.26
CA GLY A 289 -21.93 -20.08 13.79
C GLY A 289 -21.82 -21.58 14.12
N ALA A 290 -20.65 -22.04 14.60
CA ALA A 290 -20.40 -23.42 15.00
C ALA A 290 -20.74 -23.72 16.49
N ARG A 291 -21.52 -22.85 17.15
CA ARG A 291 -21.91 -22.98 18.57
C ARG A 291 -23.35 -22.54 18.83
N ASP A 292 -24.29 -23.45 18.56
CA ASP A 292 -25.39 -23.77 19.48
C ASP A 292 -25.78 -25.26 19.27
N PRO A 293 -26.43 -25.92 20.24
CA PRO A 293 -26.33 -27.37 20.47
C PRO A 293 -27.25 -28.28 19.65
#